data_AF-A0A916G5H7-F1
#
_entry.id   AF-A0A916G5H7-F1
#
_cell.length_a   1.000
_cell.length_b   1.000
_cell.length_c   1.000
_cell.angle_alpha   90.00
_cell.angle_beta   90.00
_cell.angle_gamma   90.00
#
_symmetry.space_group_name_H-M   'P 1'
#
loop_
_entity.id
_entity.type
_entity.pdbx_description
1 polymer ?
#
loop_
_entity_poly.entity_id
_entity_poly.type
_entity_poly.pdbx_seq_one_letter_code
_entity_poly.pdbx_strand_id
1 'polypeptide(L)'
;MSQHFSKSRSRVTSNRELAQPTTSAYQTITSRIVEALKRGVVPWRKPWRGRDQLPCNAVSKRPYHGVNLLLLSLAPFTDHRWMTLRQANELGGRIRRGERSSIAVFWKHLDVTD
;
A
#
# COMPACT_ATOMS: atom_id res chain seq x y z
N MET A 1 37.23 -8.14 -58.76
CA MET A 1 36.17 -9.13 -59.03
C MET A 1 35.23 -9.15 -57.83
N SER A 2 33.95 -8.86 -58.06
CA SER A 2 32.74 -9.15 -57.25
C SER A 2 32.71 -8.67 -55.79
N GLN A 3 32.08 -7.55 -55.42
CA GLN A 3 30.62 -7.23 -55.34
C GLN A 3 29.79 -8.15 -54.40
N HIS A 4 29.15 -7.50 -53.42
CA HIS A 4 27.83 -7.79 -52.81
C HIS A 4 27.69 -8.98 -51.81
N PHE A 5 26.88 -8.97 -50.73
CA PHE A 5 25.66 -8.24 -50.38
C PHE A 5 25.45 -8.17 -48.83
N SER A 6 24.80 -7.09 -48.41
CA SER A 6 24.15 -6.83 -47.11
C SER A 6 23.21 -7.93 -46.61
N LYS A 7 23.12 -8.11 -45.28
CA LYS A 7 21.84 -8.21 -44.56
C LYS A 7 22.03 -7.92 -43.07
N SER A 8 21.75 -6.67 -42.70
CA SER A 8 21.45 -6.24 -41.34
C SER A 8 20.31 -7.10 -40.76
N ARG A 9 20.53 -7.76 -39.63
CA ARG A 9 19.46 -8.42 -38.86
C ARG A 9 19.00 -7.48 -37.76
N SER A 10 17.93 -6.78 -38.08
CA SER A 10 17.13 -5.92 -37.20
C SER A 10 16.57 -6.72 -36.02
N ARG A 11 16.65 -6.07 -34.84
CA ARG A 11 15.90 -6.32 -33.59
C ARG A 11 14.63 -7.17 -33.74
N VAL A 12 14.57 -8.26 -32.98
CA VAL A 12 13.31 -8.77 -32.43
C VAL A 12 13.26 -8.32 -30.96
N THR A 13 12.82 -7.08 -30.74
CA THR A 13 12.30 -6.70 -29.43
C THR A 13 10.94 -7.35 -29.28
N SER A 14 10.83 -8.34 -28.39
CA SER A 14 9.55 -8.93 -28.04
C SER A 14 8.64 -7.84 -27.48
N ASN A 15 7.45 -7.79 -28.07
CA ASN A 15 6.37 -6.89 -27.71
C ASN A 15 5.92 -7.23 -26.29
N ARG A 16 6.50 -6.59 -25.27
CA ARG A 16 5.97 -6.63 -23.90
C ARG A 16 4.75 -5.73 -23.90
N GLU A 17 3.64 -6.34 -24.28
CA GLU A 17 2.28 -5.85 -24.15
C GLU A 17 2.16 -5.01 -22.87
N LEU A 18 1.79 -3.74 -23.04
CA LEU A 18 1.67 -2.75 -21.99
C LEU A 18 0.68 -3.26 -20.96
N ALA A 19 1.19 -3.87 -19.89
CA ALA A 19 0.40 -4.16 -18.71
C ALA A 19 -0.24 -2.83 -18.28
N GLN A 20 -1.58 -2.81 -18.26
CA GLN A 20 -2.41 -1.71 -17.76
C GLN A 20 -1.74 -1.10 -16.52
N PRO A 21 -1.66 0.25 -16.40
CA PRO A 21 -0.94 0.87 -15.30
C PRO A 21 -1.56 0.41 -13.99
N THR A 22 -0.84 -0.45 -13.26
CA THR A 22 -1.19 -0.79 -11.89
C THR A 22 -1.35 0.52 -11.14
N THR A 23 -2.56 0.85 -10.69
CA THR A 23 -2.79 2.09 -9.95
C THR A 23 -1.74 2.18 -8.85
N SER A 24 -0.87 3.18 -8.95
CA SER A 24 0.28 3.27 -8.05
C SER A 24 -0.22 3.33 -6.59
N ALA A 25 0.60 2.87 -5.65
CA ALA A 25 0.27 2.97 -4.23
C ALA A 25 -0.14 4.40 -3.85
N TYR A 26 0.56 5.40 -4.40
CA TYR A 26 0.24 6.82 -4.27
C TYR A 26 -1.17 7.15 -4.75
N GLN A 27 -1.54 6.75 -5.97
CA GLN A 27 -2.86 7.06 -6.53
C GLN A 27 -3.99 6.41 -5.71
N THR A 28 -3.79 5.17 -5.25
CA THR A 28 -4.78 4.49 -4.39
C THR A 28 -5.01 5.23 -3.07
N ILE A 29 -3.94 5.70 -2.44
CA ILE A 29 -3.98 6.46 -1.19
C ILE A 29 -4.67 7.81 -1.41
N THR A 30 -4.26 8.54 -2.44
CA THR A 30 -4.83 9.83 -2.80
C THR A 30 -6.34 9.71 -3.06
N SER A 31 -6.77 8.72 -3.84
CA SER A 31 -8.19 8.49 -4.11
C SER A 31 -8.99 8.26 -2.83
N ARG A 32 -8.48 7.44 -1.89
CA ARG A 32 -9.14 7.23 -0.59
C ARG A 32 -9.29 8.51 0.23
N ILE A 33 -8.25 9.35 0.25
CA ILE A 33 -8.28 10.63 0.97
C ILE A 33 -9.29 11.58 0.32
N VAL A 34 -9.28 11.68 -1.01
CA VAL A 34 -10.23 12.51 -1.77
C VAL A 34 -11.67 12.03 -1.56
N GLU A 35 -11.92 10.72 -1.54
CA GLU A 35 -13.24 10.17 -1.24
C GLU A 35 -13.71 10.50 0.18
N ALA A 36 -12.84 10.42 1.18
CA ALA A 36 -13.17 10.82 2.55
C ALA A 36 -13.55 12.31 2.61
N LEU A 37 -12.78 13.16 1.94
CA LEU A 37 -13.06 14.61 1.87
C LEU A 37 -14.40 14.90 1.18
N LYS A 38 -14.71 14.21 0.08
CA LYS A 38 -16.01 14.32 -0.61
C LYS A 38 -17.20 13.95 0.28
N ARG A 39 -16.99 13.07 1.27
CA ARG A 39 -18.00 12.69 2.28
C ARG A 39 -18.06 13.66 3.47
N GLY A 40 -17.35 14.79 3.40
CA GLY A 40 -17.28 15.79 4.49
C GLY A 40 -16.36 15.39 5.64
N VAL A 41 -15.60 14.29 5.52
CA VAL A 41 -14.65 13.86 6.53
C VAL A 41 -13.29 14.46 6.23
N VAL A 42 -12.81 15.34 7.09
CA VAL A 42 -11.46 15.91 7.02
C VAL A 42 -10.49 14.98 7.78
N PRO A 43 -9.69 14.13 7.10
CA PRO A 43 -9.01 13.01 7.76
C PRO A 43 -7.98 13.44 8.82
N TRP A 44 -7.37 14.61 8.63
CA TRP A 44 -6.39 15.18 9.56
C TRP A 44 -7.02 15.91 10.77
N ARG A 45 -8.35 16.09 10.79
CA ARG A 45 -9.09 16.69 11.91
C ARG A 45 -9.85 15.66 12.75
N LYS A 46 -9.58 14.36 12.59
CA LYS A 46 -10.26 13.33 13.39
C LYS A 46 -9.96 13.57 14.88
N PRO A 47 -10.95 13.51 15.79
CA PRO A 47 -10.74 13.81 17.20
C PRO A 47 -10.03 12.64 17.89
N TRP A 48 -8.74 12.45 17.62
CA TRP A 48 -7.90 11.50 18.34
C TRP A 48 -7.73 12.02 19.77
N ARG A 49 -8.61 11.59 20.69
CA ARG A 49 -8.53 11.97 22.10
C ARG A 49 -7.62 10.98 22.83
N GLY A 50 -6.40 11.40 23.14
CA GLY A 50 -5.44 10.59 23.91
C GLY A 50 -4.62 9.61 23.06
N ARG A 51 -3.46 9.19 23.61
CA ARG A 51 -2.51 8.28 22.94
C ARG A 51 -3.11 6.88 22.70
N ASP A 52 -4.05 6.47 23.56
CA ASP A 52 -4.74 5.18 23.51
C ASP A 52 -5.88 5.11 22.48
N GLN A 53 -5.97 6.09 21.58
CA GLN A 53 -6.92 6.07 20.45
C GLN A 53 -6.22 6.19 19.09
N LEU A 54 -4.88 6.27 19.07
CA LEU A 54 -4.14 6.29 17.83
C LEU A 54 -3.98 4.86 17.31
N PRO A 55 -4.25 4.61 16.02
CA PRO A 55 -3.87 3.38 15.36
C PRO A 55 -2.47 2.92 15.75
N CYS A 56 -2.35 1.71 16.29
CA CYS A 56 -1.07 1.15 16.71
C CYS A 56 -0.95 -0.31 16.26
N ASN A 57 0.28 -0.83 16.17
CA ASN A 57 0.47 -2.24 15.93
C ASN A 57 0.06 -3.04 17.18
N ALA A 58 -0.81 -4.04 17.02
CA ALA A 58 -1.35 -4.81 18.11
C ALA A 58 -0.28 -5.59 18.90
N VAL A 59 0.81 -5.99 18.23
CA VAL A 59 1.90 -6.78 18.81
C VAL A 59 2.93 -5.85 19.45
N SER A 60 3.53 -4.95 18.66
CA SER A 60 4.62 -4.10 19.16
C SER A 60 4.16 -2.89 19.96
N LYS A 61 2.85 -2.59 19.97
CA LYS A 61 2.23 -1.41 20.60
C LYS A 61 2.72 -0.06 20.05
N ARG A 62 3.50 -0.07 18.98
CA ARG A 62 4.04 1.16 18.38
C ARG A 62 2.93 1.87 17.61
N PRO A 63 2.66 3.17 17.87
CA PRO A 63 1.72 3.95 17.07
C PRO A 63 2.16 4.05 15.61
N TYR A 64 1.19 4.10 14.70
CA TYR A 64 1.45 4.46 13.30
C TYR A 64 1.62 5.97 13.18
N HIS A 65 2.42 6.39 12.19
CA HIS A 65 2.71 7.80 11.92
C HIS A 65 2.42 8.16 10.46
N GLY A 66 2.37 9.46 10.17
CA GLY A 66 2.20 9.99 8.83
C GLY A 66 0.92 9.50 8.15
N VAL A 67 1.00 9.12 6.88
CA VAL A 67 -0.17 8.72 6.10
C VAL A 67 -0.87 7.48 6.64
N ASN A 68 -0.15 6.57 7.30
CA ASN A 68 -0.75 5.37 7.89
C ASN A 68 -1.70 5.71 9.04
N LEU A 69 -1.38 6.75 9.81
CA LEU A 69 -2.30 7.23 10.85
C LEU A 69 -3.64 7.64 10.23
N LEU A 70 -3.61 8.38 9.13
CA LEU A 70 -4.83 8.83 8.44
C LEU A 70 -5.59 7.65 7.83
N LEU A 71 -4.90 6.78 7.08
CA LEU A 71 -5.52 5.65 6.38
C LEU A 71 -6.21 4.68 7.34
N LEU A 72 -5.53 4.32 8.42
CA LEU A 72 -6.08 3.40 9.43
C LEU A 72 -7.17 4.06 10.26
N SER A 73 -7.06 5.37 10.51
CA SER A 73 -8.12 6.14 11.17
C SER A 73 -9.38 6.28 10.30
N LEU A 74 -9.31 6.17 8.98
CA LEU A 74 -10.49 6.24 8.12
C LEU A 74 -11.27 4.92 8.06
N ALA A 75 -10.70 3.83 8.58
CA ALA A 75 -11.40 2.56 8.65
C ALA A 75 -12.59 2.63 9.63
N PRO A 76 -13.67 1.87 9.38
CA PRO A 76 -14.91 1.93 10.17
C PRO A 76 -14.82 1.19 11.51
N PHE A 77 -13.62 0.88 11.99
CA PHE A 77 -13.41 0.10 13.21
C PHE A 77 -13.14 1.00 14.42
N THR A 78 -13.62 0.57 15.58
CA THR A 78 -13.45 1.27 16.87
C THR A 78 -12.15 0.88 17.58
N ASP A 79 -11.69 -0.36 17.42
CA ASP A 79 -10.41 -0.80 17.96
C ASP A 79 -9.25 -0.16 17.17
N HIS A 80 -8.32 0.46 17.90
CA HIS A 80 -7.16 1.11 17.29
C HIS A 80 -6.04 0.13 16.92
N ARG A 81 -6.13 -1.14 17.34
CA ARG A 81 -5.03 -2.10 17.20
C ARG A 81 -5.10 -2.79 15.84
N TRP A 82 -4.01 -2.69 15.10
CA TRP A 82 -3.85 -3.28 13.78
C TRP A 82 -2.77 -4.35 13.78
N MET A 83 -2.99 -5.43 13.05
CA MET A 83 -1.98 -6.47 12.87
C MET A 83 -2.01 -7.00 11.44
N THR A 84 -0.88 -7.55 11.01
CA THR A 84 -0.82 -8.27 9.73
C THR A 84 -1.40 -9.67 9.89
N LEU A 85 -1.82 -10.27 8.78
CA LEU A 85 -2.23 -11.68 8.74
C LEU A 85 -1.14 -12.60 9.33
N ARG A 86 0.12 -12.32 9.01
CA ARG A 86 1.27 -13.06 9.54
C ARG A 86 1.33 -13.00 11.07
N GLN A 87 1.22 -11.80 11.65
CA GLN A 87 1.20 -11.63 13.10
C GLN A 87 0.02 -12.36 13.76
N ALA A 88 -1.15 -12.33 13.14
CA ALA A 88 -2.32 -13.07 13.63
C ALA A 88 -2.05 -14.58 13.67
N ASN A 89 -1.51 -15.13 12.58
CA ASN A 89 -1.19 -16.56 12.48
C ASN A 89 -0.09 -16.99 13.47
N GLU A 90 0.96 -16.17 13.65
CA GLU A 90 2.03 -16.42 14.62
C GLU A 90 1.51 -16.47 16.07
N LEU A 91 0.40 -15.78 16.36
CA LEU A 91 -0.29 -15.82 17.66
C LEU A 91 -1.38 -16.90 17.74
N GLY A 92 -1.47 -17.80 16.76
CA GLY A 92 -2.49 -18.86 16.68
C GLY A 92 -3.88 -18.37 16.27
N GLY A 93 -4.02 -17.10 15.90
CA GLY A 93 -5.26 -16.51 15.40
C GLY A 93 -5.51 -16.83 13.93
N ARG A 94 -6.76 -16.66 13.49
CA ARG A 94 -7.16 -16.73 12.07
C ARG A 94 -8.07 -15.58 11.72
N ILE A 95 -7.92 -15.05 10.51
CA ILE A 95 -8.82 -14.02 9.99
C ILE A 95 -10.18 -14.66 9.68
N ARG A 96 -11.25 -14.01 10.12
CA ARG A 96 -12.61 -14.47 9.86
C ARG A 96 -12.90 -14.41 8.37
N ARG A 97 -13.65 -15.39 7.87
CA ARG A 97 -14.02 -15.44 6.45
C ARG A 97 -14.82 -14.20 6.08
N GLY A 98 -14.44 -13.56 4.97
CA GLY A 98 -15.10 -12.35 4.45
C GLY A 98 -14.48 -11.03 4.91
N GLU A 99 -13.59 -11.04 5.90
CA GLU A 99 -12.86 -9.84 6.32
C GLU A 99 -11.87 -9.35 5.25
N ARG A 100 -11.65 -8.04 5.21
CA ARG A 100 -10.75 -7.38 4.26
C ARG A 100 -9.68 -6.58 5.01
N SER A 101 -8.47 -6.54 4.45
CA SER A 101 -7.38 -5.76 5.01
C SER A 101 -7.56 -4.26 4.75
N SER A 102 -6.91 -3.45 5.59
CA SER A 102 -6.69 -2.02 5.33
C SER A 102 -5.28 -1.79 4.80
N ILE A 103 -5.13 -0.72 4.00
CA ILE A 103 -3.86 -0.36 3.39
C ILE A 103 -3.00 0.39 4.42
N ALA A 104 -1.76 -0.04 4.55
CA ALA A 104 -0.69 0.70 5.21
C ALA A 104 0.55 0.66 4.31
N VAL A 105 1.33 1.74 4.32
CA VAL A 105 2.51 1.94 3.48
C VAL A 105 3.76 1.82 4.32
N PHE A 106 4.74 1.10 3.78
CA PHE A 106 6.10 1.09 4.29
C PHE A 106 7.04 1.52 3.16
N TRP A 107 7.98 2.40 3.49
CA TRP A 107 8.99 2.86 2.55
C TRP A 107 10.37 2.52 3.10
N LYS A 108 11.23 2.02 2.22
CA LYS A 108 12.59 1.62 2.55
C LYS A 108 13.46 1.85 1.31
N HIS A 109 14.66 2.39 1.51
CA HIS A 109 15.70 2.30 0.49
C HIS A 109 16.07 0.84 0.27
N LEU A 110 16.11 0.43 -1.00
CA LEU A 110 16.62 -0.88 -1.38
C LEU A 110 17.99 -0.63 -2.01
N ASP A 111 19.02 -1.15 -1.36
CA ASP A 111 20.34 -1.21 -1.96
C ASP A 111 20.28 -2.31 -3.03
N VAL A 112 20.36 -1.91 -4.29
CA VAL A 112 20.42 -2.85 -5.41
C VAL A 112 21.89 -3.10 -5.67
N THR A 113 22.36 -4.29 -5.28
CA THR A 113 23.68 -4.78 -5.72
C THR A 113 23.53 -5.23 -7.18
N ASP A 114 24.41 -4.73 -8.05
CA ASP A 114 24.47 -5.09 -9.49
C ASP A 114 24.68 -6.59 -9.72
#